data_AF-A0A151TPV3-F1
#
_entry.id   AF-A0A151TPV3-F1
#
_cell.length_a   1.000
_cell.length_b   1.000
_cell.length_c   1.000
_cell.angle_alpha   90.00
_cell.angle_beta   90.00
_cell.angle_gamma   90.00
#
_symmetry.space_group_name_H-M   'P 1'
#
loop_
_entity.id
_entity.type
_entity.pdbx_description
1 polymer ?
#
loop_
_entity_poly.entity_id
_entity_poly.type
_entity_poly.pdbx_seq_one_letter_code
_entity_poly.pdbx_strand_id
1 'polypeptide(L)' 'EAIKWLLCYLKGTYKIALSFNKNDVVLEGYFDANLGGCSDIRKSTIGFIFIVGGTTVSWMS' A
#
# COMPACT_ATOMS: atom_id res chain seq x y z
N GLU A 1 23.62 -0.79 -5.71
CA GLU A 1 23.36 -1.16 -4.30
C GLU A 1 21.90 -1.48 -3.98
N ALA A 2 20.93 -0.58 -4.19
CA ALA A 2 19.51 -0.81 -3.81
C ALA A 2 18.88 -2.12 -4.33
N ILE A 3 19.14 -2.49 -5.59
CA ILE A 3 18.61 -3.74 -6.19
C ILE A 3 19.13 -4.98 -5.45
N LYS A 4 20.39 -4.97 -5.00
CA LYS A 4 20.98 -6.09 -4.26
C LYS A 4 20.26 -6.29 -2.92
N TRP A 5 19.99 -5.21 -2.20
CA TRP A 5 19.24 -5.25 -0.94
C TRP A 5 17.80 -5.72 -1.14
N LEU A 6 17.12 -5.25 -2.20
CA LEU A 6 15.78 -5.73 -2.54
C LEU A 6 15.76 -7.24 -2.80
N LEU A 7 16.70 -7.75 -3.60
CA LEU A 7 16.79 -9.19 -3.89
C LEU A 7 17.11 -10.02 -2.63
N CYS A 8 17.97 -9.53 -1.74
CA CYS A 8 18.24 -10.17 -0.45
C CYS A 8 17.00 -10.21 0.44
N TYR A 9 16.24 -9.10 0.50
CA TYR A 9 15.00 -9.03 1.26
C TYR A 9 13.98 -10.04 0.73
N LEU A 10 13.69 -10.02 -0.57
CA LEU A 10 12.76 -10.95 -1.21
C LEU A 10 13.16 -12.42 -0.97
N LYS A 11 14.45 -12.74 -1.10
CA LYS A 11 14.97 -14.08 -0.84
C LYS A 11 14.86 -14.49 0.64
N GLY A 12 14.97 -13.54 1.57
CA GLY A 12 14.88 -13.79 3.01
C GLY A 12 13.43 -13.92 3.50
N THR A 13 12.49 -13.23 2.86
CA THR A 13 11.10 -13.11 3.33
C THR A 13 10.09 -13.89 2.49
N TYR A 14 10.51 -14.63 1.45
CA TYR A 14 9.60 -15.36 0.53
C TYR A 14 8.62 -16.35 1.20
N LYS A 15 8.90 -16.81 2.42
CA LYS A 15 8.01 -17.69 3.21
C LYS A 15 7.27 -16.97 4.34
N ILE A 16 7.54 -15.69 4.55
CA ILE A 16 6.92 -14.89 5.59
C ILE A 16 5.66 -14.27 5.00
N ALA A 17 4.52 -14.52 5.65
CA ALA A 17 3.24 -13.95 5.27
C ALA A 17 2.54 -13.39 6.50
N LEU A 18 1.85 -12.26 6.33
CA LEU A 18 0.91 -11.77 7.32
C LEU A 18 -0.34 -12.65 7.28
N SER A 19 -0.61 -13.34 8.39
CA SER A 19 -1.77 -14.23 8.53
C SER A 19 -2.79 -13.59 9.45
N PHE A 20 -3.99 -13.37 8.93
CA PHE A 20 -5.09 -12.75 9.64
C PHE A 20 -6.10 -13.83 10.05
N ASN A 21 -6.54 -13.82 11.31
CA ASN A 21 -7.59 -14.73 11.75
C ASN A 21 -8.95 -14.18 11.33
N LYS A 22 -9.84 -15.06 10.88
CA LYS A 22 -11.11 -14.71 10.21
C LYS A 22 -12.09 -13.94 11.11
N ASN A 23 -11.89 -13.99 12.42
CA ASN A 23 -12.94 -13.64 13.36
C ASN A 23 -13.16 -12.13 13.53
N ASP A 24 -12.17 -11.26 13.25
CA ASP A 24 -12.32 -9.80 13.46
C ASP A 24 -11.46 -8.91 12.53
N VAL A 25 -10.87 -9.48 11.47
CA VAL A 25 -10.00 -8.70 10.59
C VAL A 25 -10.81 -8.07 9.45
N VAL A 26 -11.14 -6.79 9.63
CA VAL A 26 -11.75 -5.95 8.59
C VAL A 26 -10.65 -5.34 7.71
N LEU A 27 -10.81 -5.44 6.39
CA LEU A 27 -10.04 -4.71 5.40
C LEU A 27 -10.79 -3.42 5.04
N GLU A 28 -10.17 -2.28 5.30
CA GLU A 28 -10.70 -0.96 4.95
C GLU A 28 -9.78 -0.32 3.90
N GLY A 29 -10.39 0.32 2.89
CA GLY A 29 -9.67 1.00 1.83
C GLY A 29 -10.24 2.39 1.59
N TYR A 30 -9.36 3.39 1.55
CA TYR A 30 -9.72 4.77 1.22
C TYR A 30 -8.95 5.19 -0.03
N PHE A 31 -9.61 5.94 -0.90
CA PHE A 31 -9.06 6.39 -2.17
C PHE A 31 -9.41 7.86 -2.36
N ASP A 32 -8.42 8.68 -2.69
CA ASP A 32 -8.62 10.05 -3.13
C ASP A 32 -8.36 10.16 -4.63
N ALA A 33 -9.34 10.69 -5.34
CA ALA A 33 -9.32 10.90 -6.78
C ALA A 33 -9.45 12.39 -7.05
N ASN A 34 -8.32 13.11 -7.06
CA ASN A 34 -8.36 14.52 -7.40
C ASN A 34 -8.32 14.71 -8.92
N LEU A 35 -9.50 14.63 -9.56
CA LEU A 35 -9.66 14.96 -10.97
C LEU A 35 -9.69 16.49 -11.13
N GLY A 36 -8.59 17.07 -11.62
CA GLY A 36 -8.53 18.50 -11.98
C GLY A 36 -7.87 19.42 -10.95
N GLY A 37 -7.31 18.90 -9.85
CA GLY A 37 -6.61 19.71 -8.84
C GLY A 37 -5.25 20.28 -9.24
N CYS A 38 -4.75 19.97 -10.45
CA CYS A 38 -3.51 20.51 -10.98
C CYS A 38 -3.73 21.08 -12.39
N SER A 39 -4.04 22.38 -12.46
CA SER A 39 -4.26 23.11 -13.73
C SER A 39 -3.04 23.08 -14.65
N ASP A 40 -1.84 22.95 -14.09
CA ASP A 40 -0.59 23.04 -14.86
C ASP A 40 -0.17 21.72 -15.52
N ILE A 41 -0.48 20.57 -14.91
CA ILE A 41 0.10 19.27 -15.32
C ILE A 41 -0.96 18.28 -15.80
N ARG A 42 -2.27 18.53 -15.58
CA ARG A 42 -3.38 17.61 -15.95
C ARG A 42 -3.16 16.15 -15.49
N LYS A 43 -2.32 15.92 -14.48
CA LYS A 43 -2.12 14.60 -13.88
C LYS A 43 -3.14 14.42 -12.78
N SER A 44 -3.93 13.36 -12.90
CA SER A 44 -4.71 12.86 -11.78
C SER A 44 -3.72 12.33 -10.74
N THR A 45 -3.72 12.92 -9.55
CA THR A 45 -3.05 12.31 -8.40
C THR A 45 -4.02 11.29 -7.83
N ILE A 46 -3.55 10.06 -7.68
CA ILE A 46 -4.30 8.98 -7.08
C ILE A 46 -3.61 8.64 -5.77
N GLY A 47 -4.27 8.93 -4.66
CA GLY A 47 -3.84 8.54 -3.33
C GLY A 47 -4.72 7.41 -2.82
N PHE A 48 -4.13 6.47 -2.07
CA PHE A 48 -4.91 5.45 -1.38
C PHE A 48 -4.25 5.03 -0.07
N ILE A 49 -5.06 4.46 0.81
CA ILE A 49 -4.60 3.82 2.03
C ILE A 49 -5.45 2.59 2.32
N PHE A 50 -4.79 1.46 2.59
CA PHE A 50 -5.41 0.20 2.99
C PHE A 50 -5.04 -0.10 4.44
N ILE A 51 -6.05 -0.41 5.24
CA ILE A 51 -5.96 -0.67 6.68
C ILE A 51 -6.52 -2.07 6.95
N VAL A 52 -5.82 -2.84 7.77
CA VAL A 52 -6.23 -4.18 8.20
C VAL A 52 -6.16 -4.24 9.72
N GLY A 53 -7.30 -4.48 10.39
CA GLY A 53 -7.37 -4.54 11.85
C GLY A 53 -6.85 -3.26 12.55
N GLY A 54 -7.13 -2.10 11.98
CA GLY A 54 -6.64 -0.80 12.48
C GLY A 54 -5.18 -0.45 12.15
N THR A 55 -4.47 -1.31 11.42
CA THR A 55 -3.08 -1.06 10.99
C THR A 55 -2.97 -0.80 9.50
N THR A 56 -2.28 0.26 9.10
CA THR A 56 -2.00 0.56 7.69
C THR A 56 -1.04 -0.47 7.08
N VAL A 57 -1.46 -1.15 6.01
CA VAL A 57 -0.68 -2.19 5.32
C VAL A 57 -0.15 -1.74 3.95
N SER A 58 -0.80 -0.75 3.33
CA SER A 58 -0.38 -0.21 2.03
C SER A 58 -0.91 1.21 1.86
N TRP A 59 -0.11 2.10 1.29
CA TRP A 59 -0.51 3.47 1.01
C TRP A 59 0.23 4.03 -0.20
N MET A 60 -0.38 5.02 -0.85
CA MET A 60 0.17 5.81 -1.93
C MET A 60 -0.34 7.25 -1.79
N SER A 61 0.52 8.22 -2.08
CA SER A 61 0.19 9.66 -2.06
C SER A 61 0.22 10.24 -3.46
#